data_AF-A0A7Z2V3H3-F1
#
_entry.id   AF-A0A7Z2V3H3-F1
#
_cell.length_a   1.000
_cell.length_b   1.000
_cell.length_c   1.000
_cell.angle_alpha   90.00
_cell.angle_beta   90.00
_cell.angle_gamma   90.00
#
_symmetry.space_group_name_H-M   'P 1'
#
loop_
_entity.id
_entity.type
_entity.pdbx_description
1 polymer ?
#
loop_
_entity_poly.entity_id
_entity_poly.type
_entity_poly.pdbx_seq_one_letter_code
_entity_poly.pdbx_strand_id
1 'polypeptide(L)'
;MSIFKTKFFSSPVFLSGLALACAVNISQAQDKAPMDDSETQLAKFGGAMHLTASKCGGYSEDQLNELKSQQKQTLAQNGMDGDSFEQAYAAGMKEAEARWEGLSEAEQKKTCDEVRDQSNQMTE
;
A
#
# COMPACT_ATOMS: atom_id res chain seq x y z
N MET A 1 26.72 23.39 -32.05
CA MET A 1 27.07 22.05 -32.57
C MET A 1 28.57 21.90 -32.58
N SER A 2 29.12 20.96 -31.82
CA SER A 2 30.46 20.42 -32.03
C SER A 2 30.44 18.97 -31.59
N ILE A 3 30.72 18.10 -32.56
CA ILE A 3 30.75 16.65 -32.45
C ILE A 3 32.21 16.26 -32.72
N PHE A 4 32.69 15.27 -31.95
CA PHE A 4 33.60 14.18 -32.33
C PHE A 4 34.89 13.98 -31.51
N LYS A 5 34.91 12.80 -30.88
CA LYS A 5 35.93 11.73 -30.98
C LYS A 5 37.12 11.70 -30.00
N THR A 6 36.97 10.75 -29.06
CA THR A 6 37.86 9.59 -28.79
C THR A 6 39.35 9.82 -28.53
N LYS A 7 39.83 9.32 -27.37
CA LYS A 7 40.88 8.28 -27.36
C LYS A 7 41.04 7.62 -25.98
N PHE A 8 40.93 6.30 -25.98
CA PHE A 8 41.52 5.38 -25.02
C PHE A 8 43.00 5.71 -24.78
N PHE A 9 43.42 5.74 -23.52
CA PHE A 9 44.82 5.47 -23.14
C PHE A 9 44.83 4.57 -21.91
N SER A 10 45.17 3.31 -22.18
CA SER A 10 45.58 2.31 -21.21
C SER A 10 47.05 2.59 -20.84
N SER A 11 47.38 2.55 -19.55
CA SER A 11 48.72 2.15 -19.10
C SER A 11 48.66 1.55 -17.69
N PRO A 12 49.42 0.48 -17.41
CA PRO A 12 49.40 -0.26 -16.15
C PRO A 12 50.61 0.05 -15.26
N VAL A 13 50.69 -0.67 -14.13
CA VAL A 13 51.86 -0.91 -13.25
C VAL A 13 51.99 0.06 -12.07
N PHE A 14 51.75 -0.44 -10.84
CA PHE A 14 52.84 -0.84 -9.92
C PHE A 14 52.29 -1.64 -8.71
N LEU A 15 52.83 -2.85 -8.55
CA LEU A 15 52.75 -3.73 -7.40
C LEU A 15 53.46 -3.13 -6.18
N SER A 16 52.85 -3.16 -4.99
CA SER A 16 53.47 -3.59 -3.70
C SER A 16 52.58 -3.30 -2.49
N GLY A 17 52.46 -4.28 -1.59
CA GLY A 17 52.36 -3.99 -0.15
C GLY A 17 51.12 -4.45 0.62
N LEU A 18 51.07 -5.75 0.93
CA LEU A 18 50.55 -6.42 2.14
C LEU A 18 49.58 -5.68 3.12
N ALA A 19 48.40 -6.30 3.26
CA ALA A 19 47.68 -6.67 4.50
C ALA A 19 47.10 -5.59 5.44
N LEU A 20 45.75 -5.49 5.44
CA LEU A 20 44.99 -5.42 6.68
C LEU A 20 43.63 -6.13 6.51
N ALA A 21 43.54 -7.34 7.05
CA ALA A 21 42.31 -8.10 7.14
C ALA A 21 41.41 -7.49 8.23
N CYS A 22 40.48 -6.64 7.83
CA CYS A 22 39.32 -6.32 8.67
C CYS A 22 38.20 -7.28 8.29
N ALA A 23 38.10 -8.38 9.06
CA ALA A 23 36.89 -9.20 9.10
C ALA A 23 35.75 -8.33 9.67
N VAL A 24 35.08 -7.59 8.79
CA VAL A 24 33.79 -7.01 9.11
C VAL A 24 32.79 -8.16 9.17
N ASN A 25 32.47 -8.56 10.39
CA ASN A 25 31.24 -9.27 10.71
C ASN A 25 30.09 -8.43 10.17
N ILE A 26 29.64 -8.71 8.94
CA ILE A 26 28.33 -8.25 8.50
C ILE A 26 27.34 -9.13 9.25
N SER A 27 27.02 -8.71 10.47
CA SER A 27 25.75 -9.06 11.09
C SER A 27 24.68 -8.59 10.12
N GLN A 28 24.22 -9.49 9.26
CA GLN A 28 22.93 -9.33 8.61
C GLN A 28 21.90 -9.49 9.71
N ALA A 29 21.70 -8.43 10.49
CA ALA A 29 20.37 -8.15 11.00
C ALA A 29 19.50 -8.13 9.74
N GLN A 30 18.67 -9.16 9.57
CA GLN A 30 17.62 -9.14 8.57
C GLN A 30 16.68 -8.01 8.98
N ASP A 31 16.99 -6.80 8.51
CA ASP A 31 15.98 -5.78 8.28
C ASP A 31 14.90 -6.48 7.46
N LYS A 32 13.77 -6.72 8.12
CA LYS A 32 12.56 -7.14 7.44
C LYS A 32 12.35 -6.10 6.36
N ALA A 33 12.42 -6.52 5.10
CA ALA A 33 12.11 -5.64 3.98
C ALA A 33 10.83 -4.86 4.31
N PRO A 34 10.77 -3.54 4.06
CA PRO A 34 9.54 -2.80 4.27
C PRO A 34 8.44 -3.54 3.52
N MET A 35 7.41 -3.97 4.27
CA MET A 35 6.21 -4.51 3.65
C MET A 35 5.72 -3.50 2.64
N ASP A 36 5.29 -4.01 1.49
CA ASP A 36 5.25 -3.22 0.29
C ASP A 36 4.20 -2.11 0.45
N ASP A 37 4.43 -0.98 -0.22
CA ASP A 37 3.48 0.13 -0.19
C ASP A 37 2.08 -0.30 -0.70
N SER A 38 2.00 -1.36 -1.52
CA SER A 38 0.78 -1.90 -2.13
C SER A 38 -0.16 -2.57 -1.12
N GLU A 39 0.32 -3.40 -0.20
CA GLU A 39 -0.53 -3.99 0.86
C GLU A 39 -1.12 -2.91 1.76
N THR A 40 -0.30 -1.91 2.08
CA THR A 40 -0.75 -0.74 2.85
C THR A 40 -1.81 0.06 2.08
N GLN A 41 -1.64 0.27 0.78
CA GLN A 41 -2.66 0.92 -0.05
C GLN A 41 -3.95 0.09 -0.15
N LEU A 42 -3.85 -1.23 -0.23
CA LEU A 42 -5.02 -2.12 -0.28
C LEU A 42 -5.82 -2.06 1.04
N ALA A 43 -5.15 -2.10 2.19
CA ALA A 43 -5.81 -1.93 3.48
C ALA A 43 -6.49 -0.56 3.59
N LYS A 44 -5.82 0.52 3.16
CA LYS A 44 -6.41 1.87 3.08
C LYS A 44 -7.64 1.90 2.19
N PHE A 45 -7.58 1.27 1.01
CA PHE A 45 -8.70 1.19 0.09
C PHE A 45 -9.91 0.51 0.73
N GLY A 46 -9.68 -0.60 1.46
CA GLY A 46 -10.75 -1.29 2.19
C GLY A 46 -11.42 -0.40 3.25
N GLY A 47 -10.63 0.36 4.01
CA GLY A 47 -11.16 1.33 4.96
C GLY A 47 -11.98 2.44 4.31
N ALA A 48 -11.50 2.98 3.19
CA ALA A 48 -12.23 3.99 2.43
C ALA A 48 -13.58 3.47 1.91
N MET A 49 -13.59 2.25 1.36
CA MET A 49 -14.81 1.61 0.89
C MET A 49 -15.77 1.28 2.04
N HIS A 50 -15.28 0.84 3.19
CA HIS A 50 -16.11 0.57 4.37
C HIS A 50 -16.86 1.82 4.81
N LEU A 51 -16.16 2.95 4.96
CA LEU A 51 -16.82 4.20 5.32
C LEU A 51 -17.87 4.60 4.28
N THR A 52 -17.52 4.53 2.99
CA THR A 52 -18.42 4.93 1.91
C THR A 52 -19.68 4.06 1.89
N ALA A 53 -19.51 2.73 1.98
CA ALA A 53 -20.62 1.79 2.05
C ALA A 53 -21.47 1.98 3.33
N SER A 54 -20.85 2.32 4.46
CA SER A 54 -21.57 2.65 5.69
C SER A 54 -22.44 3.91 5.53
N LYS A 55 -21.96 4.96 4.86
CA LYS A 55 -22.75 6.17 4.59
C LYS A 55 -23.88 5.92 3.57
N CYS A 56 -23.63 5.06 2.59
CA CYS A 56 -24.55 4.83 1.47
C CYS A 56 -25.57 3.73 1.69
N GLY A 57 -25.33 2.83 2.65
CA GLY A 57 -26.09 1.60 2.81
C GLY A 57 -25.78 0.58 1.71
N GLY A 58 -26.58 -0.48 1.65
CA GLY A 58 -26.38 -1.63 0.75
C GLY A 58 -25.68 -2.82 1.44
N TYR A 59 -24.83 -2.55 2.42
CA TYR A 59 -24.25 -3.56 3.29
C TYR A 59 -24.68 -3.33 4.74
N SER A 60 -25.00 -4.42 5.44
CA SER A 60 -25.13 -4.40 6.90
C SER A 60 -23.77 -4.21 7.57
N GLU A 61 -23.77 -3.75 8.82
CA GLU A 61 -22.54 -3.61 9.61
C GLU A 61 -21.79 -4.95 9.74
N ASP A 62 -22.52 -6.05 9.91
CA ASP A 62 -21.93 -7.40 9.95
C ASP A 62 -21.25 -7.77 8.63
N GLN A 63 -21.84 -7.44 7.48
CA GLN A 63 -21.20 -7.65 6.18
C GLN A 63 -19.94 -6.80 6.01
N LEU A 64 -19.96 -5.55 6.46
CA LEU A 64 -18.79 -4.68 6.40
C LEU A 64 -17.65 -5.17 7.32
N ASN A 65 -17.99 -5.69 8.51
CA ASN A 65 -17.04 -6.31 9.43
C ASN A 65 -16.45 -7.61 8.86
N GLU A 66 -17.28 -8.42 8.21
CA GLU A 66 -16.84 -9.63 7.52
C GLU A 66 -15.88 -9.29 6.36
N LEU A 67 -16.22 -8.30 5.53
CA LEU A 67 -15.34 -7.84 4.44
C LEU A 67 -14.00 -7.31 4.96
N LYS A 68 -14.01 -6.56 6.09
CA LYS A 68 -12.77 -6.14 6.76
C LYS A 68 -11.94 -7.35 7.21
N SER A 69 -12.58 -8.34 7.85
CA SER A 69 -11.93 -9.55 8.33
C SER A 69 -11.28 -10.34 7.18
N GLN A 70 -12.01 -10.52 6.08
CA GLN A 70 -11.51 -11.18 4.87
C GLN A 70 -10.32 -10.44 4.29
N GLN A 71 -10.41 -9.12 4.15
CA GLN A 71 -9.28 -8.32 3.66
C GLN A 71 -8.05 -8.44 4.57
N LYS A 72 -8.25 -8.37 5.89
CA LYS A 72 -7.18 -8.55 6.87
C LYS A 72 -6.50 -9.91 6.71
N GLN A 73 -7.29 -10.97 6.57
CA GLN A 73 -6.77 -12.32 6.38
C GLN A 73 -6.00 -12.45 5.07
N THR A 74 -6.53 -11.92 3.96
CA THR A 74 -5.85 -11.94 2.66
C THR A 74 -4.51 -11.20 2.70
N LEU A 75 -4.48 -10.00 3.29
CA LEU A 75 -3.24 -9.23 3.37
C LEU A 75 -2.23 -9.85 4.35
N ALA A 76 -2.70 -10.49 5.42
CA ALA A 76 -1.84 -11.26 6.32
C ALA A 76 -1.15 -12.44 5.62
N GLN A 77 -1.82 -13.09 4.65
CA GLN A 77 -1.19 -14.13 3.81
C GLN A 77 -0.06 -13.57 2.93
N ASN A 78 -0.11 -12.28 2.60
CA ASN A 78 0.95 -11.56 1.88
C ASN A 78 2.00 -10.94 2.81
N GLY A 79 1.95 -11.26 4.11
CA GLY A 79 2.93 -10.86 5.10
C GLY A 79 2.48 -9.72 6.02
N MET A 80 1.38 -9.02 5.70
CA MET A 80 0.92 -7.84 6.46
C MET A 80 0.64 -8.18 7.93
N ASP A 81 1.24 -7.41 8.84
CA ASP A 81 0.99 -7.55 10.27
C ASP A 81 -0.38 -6.94 10.63
N GLY A 82 -1.03 -7.52 11.63
CA GLY A 82 -2.35 -7.10 12.07
C GLY A 82 -2.42 -5.63 12.47
N ASP A 83 -1.41 -5.11 13.19
CA ASP A 83 -1.42 -3.73 13.66
C ASP A 83 -1.20 -2.75 12.50
N SER A 84 -0.35 -3.11 11.54
CA SER A 84 -0.16 -2.35 10.30
C SER A 84 -1.44 -2.30 9.48
N PHE A 85 -2.17 -3.41 9.39
CA PHE A 85 -3.47 -3.45 8.72
C PHE A 85 -4.47 -2.50 9.38
N GLU A 86 -4.64 -2.58 10.70
CA GLU A 86 -5.61 -1.74 11.41
C GLU A 86 -5.28 -0.25 11.26
N GLN A 87 -4.00 0.13 11.35
CA GLN A 87 -3.55 1.51 11.13
C GLN A 87 -3.85 2.00 9.71
N ALA A 88 -3.51 1.20 8.69
CA ALA A 88 -3.74 1.56 7.30
C ALA A 88 -5.25 1.63 6.99
N TYR A 89 -6.04 0.67 7.47
CA TYR A 89 -7.49 0.64 7.30
C TYR A 89 -8.16 1.86 7.94
N ALA A 90 -7.80 2.18 9.19
CA ALA A 90 -8.31 3.37 9.88
C ALA A 90 -7.90 4.67 9.18
N ALA A 91 -6.67 4.75 8.65
CA ALA A 91 -6.24 5.88 7.84
C ALA A 91 -7.12 6.02 6.58
N GLY A 92 -7.42 4.92 5.90
CA GLY A 92 -8.34 4.89 4.76
C GLY A 92 -9.74 5.39 5.08
N MET A 93 -10.32 4.95 6.20
CA MET A 93 -11.62 5.45 6.67
C MET A 93 -11.59 6.96 6.91
N LYS A 94 -10.57 7.47 7.61
CA LYS A 94 -10.45 8.90 7.92
C LYS A 94 -10.27 9.74 6.65
N GLU A 95 -9.45 9.29 5.71
CA GLU A 95 -9.27 9.98 4.44
C GLU A 95 -10.58 10.01 3.62
N ALA A 96 -11.34 8.90 3.62
CA ALA A 96 -12.64 8.87 2.96
C ALA A 96 -13.66 9.79 3.64
N GLU A 97 -13.61 9.96 4.95
CA GLU A 97 -14.55 10.84 5.66
C GLU A 97 -14.28 12.30 5.31
N ALA A 98 -13.01 12.72 5.29
CA ALA A 98 -12.63 14.04 4.82
C ALA A 98 -13.05 14.30 3.36
N ARG A 99 -12.94 13.28 2.49
CA ARG A 99 -13.42 13.39 1.10
C ARG A 99 -14.94 13.51 1.06
N TRP A 100 -15.66 12.68 1.82
CA TRP A 100 -17.12 12.66 1.88
C TRP A 100 -17.71 14.01 2.31
N GLU A 101 -17.13 14.62 3.36
CA GLU A 101 -17.53 15.94 3.85
C GLU A 101 -17.29 17.06 2.81
N GLY A 102 -16.35 16.86 1.89
CA GLY A 102 -16.07 17.79 0.79
C GLY A 102 -16.98 17.63 -0.43
N LEU A 103 -17.74 16.54 -0.53
CA LEU A 103 -18.66 16.30 -1.65
C LEU A 103 -19.97 17.08 -1.48
N SER A 104 -20.52 17.56 -2.59
CA SER A 104 -21.90 18.04 -2.63
C SER A 104 -22.90 16.89 -2.44
N GLU A 105 -24.15 17.21 -2.05
CA GLU A 105 -25.21 16.21 -1.91
C GLU A 105 -25.46 15.41 -3.20
N ALA A 106 -25.35 16.07 -4.36
CA ALA A 106 -25.52 15.42 -5.66
C ALA A 106 -24.40 14.39 -5.93
N GLU A 107 -23.16 14.71 -5.55
CA GLU A 107 -22.02 13.80 -5.68
C GLU A 107 -22.14 12.65 -4.69
N GLN A 108 -22.49 12.92 -3.42
CA GLN A 108 -22.75 11.89 -2.42
C GLN A 108 -23.83 10.91 -2.89
N LYS A 109 -24.95 11.43 -3.43
CA LYS A 109 -26.01 10.60 -3.97
C LYS A 109 -25.52 9.71 -5.11
N LYS A 110 -24.76 10.27 -6.06
CA LYS A 110 -24.19 9.51 -7.18
C LYS A 110 -23.28 8.39 -6.69
N THR A 111 -22.39 8.67 -5.75
CA THR A 111 -21.52 7.67 -5.12
C THR A 111 -22.35 6.55 -4.46
N CYS A 112 -23.43 6.89 -3.77
CA CYS A 112 -24.28 5.88 -3.15
C CYS A 112 -25.06 5.03 -4.14
N ASP A 113 -25.52 5.60 -5.24
CA ASP A 113 -26.18 4.84 -6.29
C ASP A 113 -25.20 3.79 -6.86
N GLU A 114 -23.95 4.17 -7.13
CA GLU A 114 -22.90 3.25 -7.62
C GLU A 114 -22.58 2.12 -6.62
N VAL A 115 -22.45 2.44 -5.32
CA VAL A 115 -22.17 1.43 -4.27
C VAL A 115 -23.32 0.44 -4.11
N ARG A 116 -24.58 0.91 -4.15
CA ARG A 116 -25.75 0.06 -4.05
C ARG A 116 -25.89 -0.87 -5.26
N ASP A 117 -25.61 -0.35 -6.46
CA ASP A 117 -25.63 -1.15 -7.68
C ASP A 117 -24.59 -2.28 -7.63
N GLN A 118 -23.40 -2.01 -7.09
CA GLN A 118 -22.39 -3.05 -6.87
C GLN A 118 -22.82 -4.07 -5.82
N SER A 119 -23.41 -3.62 -4.71
CA SER A 119 -23.91 -4.51 -3.66
C SER A 119 -24.97 -5.47 -4.18
N ASN A 120 -25.91 -4.97 -4.96
CA ASN A 120 -27.01 -5.77 -5.52
C ASN A 120 -26.48 -6.87 -6.45
N GLN A 121 -25.48 -6.55 -7.30
CA GLN A 121 -24.86 -7.51 -8.22
C GLN A 121 -24.17 -8.69 -7.52
N MET A 122 -23.76 -8.54 -6.26
CA MET A 122 -23.15 -9.64 -5.49
C MET A 122 -24.18 -10.47 -4.72
N THR A 123 -25.43 -10.03 -4.67
CA THR A 123 -26.53 -10.72 -3.97
C THR A 123 -27.50 -11.45 -4.90
N GLU A 124 -27.37 -11.27 -6.22
CA GLU A 124 -28.08 -12.02 -7.27
C GLU A 124 -27.32 -13.30 -7.64
#